data_AF-A0A3G6MBX4-F1
#
_entry.id   AF-A0A3G6MBX4-F1
#
_cell.length_a   1.000
_cell.length_b   1.000
_cell.length_c   1.000
_cell.angle_alpha   90.00
_cell.angle_beta   90.00
_cell.angle_gamma   90.00
#
_symmetry.space_group_name_H-M   'P 1'
#
loop_
_entity.id
_entity.type
_entity.pdbx_description
1 polymer ?
#
loop_
_entity_poly.entity_id
_entity_poly.type
_entity_poly.pdbx_seq_one_letter_code
_entity_poly.pdbx_strand_id
1 'polypeptide(L)'
;MKKIIFIFLCFSQTVFAQHKKKNVNEIPVKPQIEKYKTPDDRLLNSTLKGSKWYFDMKNYKEGKLYLNKDNTKPDVLNFVDNKKFQININQKNCKSLIKGTYEILKDDGSTTMPMGYHPFEITSLAQKCAKNLSEFLSGAVDVYFDEKAQVIEMKVGENPPSITVPGY
;
A
#
# COMPACT_ATOMS: atom_id res chain seq x y z
N MET A 1 -85.95 3.26 19.64
CA MET A 1 -85.03 2.20 20.13
C MET A 1 -84.38 1.51 18.94
N LYS A 2 -83.06 1.64 18.78
CA LYS A 2 -82.19 0.68 18.09
C LYS A 2 -80.74 1.04 18.47
N LYS A 3 -80.10 0.09 19.13
CA LYS A 3 -78.74 0.15 19.69
C LYS A 3 -77.73 0.06 18.55
N ILE A 4 -76.65 0.84 18.59
CA ILE A 4 -75.35 0.37 18.09
C ILE A 4 -74.27 0.82 19.08
N ILE A 5 -73.50 -0.19 19.49
CA ILE A 5 -72.53 -0.24 20.58
C ILE A 5 -71.20 0.34 20.09
N PHE A 6 -70.60 1.22 20.91
CA PHE A 6 -69.26 1.76 20.72
C PHE A 6 -68.22 0.66 20.97
N ILE A 7 -67.40 0.36 19.95
CA ILE A 7 -66.19 -0.46 20.11
C ILE A 7 -64.98 0.47 19.98
N PHE A 8 -64.33 0.66 21.12
CA PHE A 8 -63.06 1.36 21.31
C PHE A 8 -61.95 0.58 20.58
N LEU A 9 -61.42 1.14 19.49
CA LEU A 9 -60.21 0.66 18.85
C LEU A 9 -59.05 1.56 19.26
N CYS A 10 -58.28 1.07 20.24
CA CYS A 10 -57.02 1.65 20.67
C CYS A 10 -55.99 1.58 19.53
N PHE A 11 -55.91 2.63 18.70
CA PHE A 11 -54.76 2.84 17.84
C PHE A 11 -53.66 3.49 18.66
N SER A 12 -52.75 2.65 19.16
CA SER A 12 -51.48 3.04 19.75
C SER A 12 -50.73 3.97 18.79
N GLN A 13 -50.51 5.22 19.20
CA GLN A 13 -49.62 6.14 18.52
C GLN A 13 -48.18 5.64 18.68
N THR A 14 -47.68 4.85 17.72
CA THR A 14 -46.23 4.69 17.57
C THR A 14 -45.71 5.96 16.90
N VAL A 15 -45.24 6.90 17.71
CA VAL A 15 -44.45 8.04 17.23
C VAL A 15 -43.14 7.45 16.69
N PHE A 16 -43.09 7.19 15.39
CA PHE A 16 -41.82 7.02 14.70
C PHE A 16 -41.14 8.38 14.69
N ALA A 17 -40.24 8.60 15.64
CA ALA A 17 -39.24 9.64 15.54
C ALA A 17 -38.43 9.37 14.27
N GLN A 18 -38.81 10.02 13.16
CA GLN A 18 -37.93 10.16 12.00
C GLN A 18 -36.70 10.94 12.48
N HIS A 19 -35.66 10.21 12.88
CA HIS A 19 -34.31 10.74 12.86
C HIS A 19 -34.04 11.13 11.40
N LYS A 20 -34.24 12.41 11.07
CA LYS A 20 -33.67 13.01 9.86
C LYS A 20 -32.17 12.71 9.92
N LYS A 21 -31.73 11.77 9.09
CA LYS A 21 -30.31 11.60 8.76
C LYS A 21 -29.84 12.99 8.34
N LYS A 22 -29.01 13.62 9.17
CA LYS A 22 -28.20 14.75 8.71
C LYS A 22 -27.45 14.20 7.51
N ASN A 23 -27.70 14.76 6.33
CA ASN A 23 -26.78 14.63 5.21
C ASN A 23 -25.46 15.22 5.71
N VAL A 24 -24.58 14.33 6.17
CA VAL A 24 -23.17 14.65 6.25
C VAL A 24 -22.80 14.88 4.79
N ASN A 25 -22.63 16.15 4.42
CA ASN A 25 -21.99 16.48 3.14
C ASN A 25 -20.66 15.72 3.15
N GLU A 26 -20.57 14.67 2.34
CA GLU A 26 -19.30 14.01 2.07
C GLU A 26 -18.40 15.10 1.50
N ILE A 27 -17.45 15.56 2.33
CA ILE A 27 -16.38 16.41 1.86
C ILE A 27 -15.72 15.60 0.74
N PRO A 28 -15.67 16.10 -0.51
CA PRO A 28 -15.09 15.33 -1.59
C PRO A 28 -13.63 15.06 -1.22
N VAL A 29 -13.29 13.79 -1.02
CA VAL A 29 -11.95 13.35 -0.58
C VAL A 29 -10.92 13.57 -1.69
N LYS A 30 -11.37 13.65 -2.95
CA LYS A 30 -10.53 13.76 -4.16
C LYS A 30 -9.52 14.93 -4.16
N PRO A 31 -9.87 16.20 -3.83
CA PRO A 31 -8.94 17.33 -3.92
C PRO A 31 -7.84 17.28 -2.86
N GLN A 32 -8.05 16.58 -1.74
CA GLN A 32 -7.06 16.50 -0.67
C GLN A 32 -5.93 15.51 -0.99
N ILE A 33 -6.20 14.42 -1.71
CA ILE A 33 -5.19 13.40 -2.05
C ILE A 33 -4.27 13.88 -3.19
N GLU A 34 -4.79 14.61 -4.19
CA GLU A 34 -3.97 15.14 -5.29
C GLU A 34 -2.88 16.10 -4.82
N LYS A 35 -3.13 16.86 -3.74
CA LYS A 35 -2.15 17.80 -3.17
C LYS A 35 -0.86 17.12 -2.70
N TYR A 36 -0.93 15.84 -2.36
CA TYR A 36 0.20 15.06 -1.84
C TYR A 36 0.80 14.11 -2.88
N LYS A 37 0.31 14.12 -4.12
CA LYS A 37 0.89 13.28 -5.17
C LYS A 37 2.29 13.78 -5.52
N THR A 38 3.27 12.89 -5.43
CA THR A 38 4.63 13.18 -5.90
C THR A 38 4.62 13.47 -7.42
N PRO A 39 5.21 14.59 -7.87
CA PRO A 39 5.33 14.89 -9.29
C PRO A 39 6.11 13.79 -10.04
N ASP A 40 5.59 13.38 -11.22
CA ASP A 40 6.17 12.27 -11.99
C ASP A 40 7.62 12.55 -12.44
N ASP A 41 8.01 13.81 -12.61
CA ASP A 41 9.38 14.23 -12.97
C ASP A 41 10.41 14.01 -11.85
N ARG A 42 9.95 13.85 -10.60
CA ARG A 42 10.79 13.50 -9.45
C ARG A 42 10.93 12.00 -9.24
N LEU A 43 10.26 11.17 -10.03
CA LEU A 43 10.28 9.72 -9.90
C LEU A 43 11.23 9.06 -10.90
N LEU A 44 11.91 8.00 -10.48
CA LEU A 44 12.68 7.08 -11.32
C LEU A 44 11.80 6.08 -12.09
N ASN A 45 10.50 6.07 -11.84
CA ASN A 45 9.55 5.12 -12.42
C ASN A 45 9.66 4.98 -13.95
N SER A 46 9.75 6.09 -14.68
CA SER A 46 9.88 6.08 -16.14
C SER A 46 11.21 5.49 -16.61
N THR A 47 12.28 5.65 -15.82
CA THR A 47 13.60 5.07 -16.10
C THR A 47 13.63 3.58 -15.80
N LEU A 48 12.98 3.16 -14.71
CA LEU A 48 12.97 1.78 -14.25
C LEU A 48 11.96 0.90 -15.00
N LYS A 49 10.95 1.50 -15.64
CA LYS A 49 9.94 0.80 -16.44
C LYS A 49 10.58 -0.22 -17.40
N GLY A 50 10.09 -1.44 -17.38
CA GLY A 50 10.55 -2.57 -18.18
C GLY A 50 11.87 -3.19 -17.72
N SER A 51 12.52 -2.65 -16.70
CA SER A 51 13.77 -3.20 -16.19
C SER A 51 13.54 -4.44 -15.34
N LYS A 52 14.46 -5.39 -15.48
CA LYS A 52 14.45 -6.67 -14.79
C LYS A 52 15.76 -6.84 -14.06
N TRP A 53 15.65 -7.18 -12.78
CA TRP A 53 16.75 -7.33 -11.86
C TRP A 53 16.65 -8.68 -11.17
N TYR A 54 17.78 -9.36 -11.06
CA TYR A 54 17.87 -10.67 -10.46
C TYR A 54 18.48 -10.56 -9.07
N PHE A 55 18.05 -11.39 -8.13
CA PHE A 55 18.57 -11.40 -6.78
C PHE A 55 18.43 -12.80 -6.16
N ASP A 56 18.99 -12.95 -4.96
CA ASP A 56 18.82 -14.16 -4.17
C ASP A 56 18.30 -13.77 -2.79
N MET A 57 17.04 -14.11 -2.51
CA MET A 57 16.37 -13.86 -1.24
C MET A 57 17.11 -14.51 -0.07
N LYS A 58 17.91 -15.56 -0.27
CA LYS A 58 18.74 -16.14 0.80
C LYS A 58 19.82 -15.19 1.32
N ASN A 59 20.26 -14.25 0.48
CA ASN A 59 21.27 -13.26 0.82
C ASN A 59 20.64 -11.91 1.21
N TYR A 60 19.32 -11.86 1.35
CA TYR A 60 18.64 -10.67 1.85
C TYR A 60 19.15 -10.34 3.25
N LYS A 61 19.69 -9.13 3.40
CA LYS A 61 20.03 -8.53 4.69
C LYS A 61 19.02 -7.41 4.92
N GLU A 62 18.47 -7.34 6.13
CA GLU A 62 17.48 -6.32 6.50
C GLU A 62 17.93 -4.92 6.03
N GLY A 63 17.13 -4.27 5.19
CA GLY A 63 17.41 -2.92 4.67
C GLY A 63 17.99 -2.86 3.25
N LYS A 64 18.54 -3.95 2.68
CA LYS A 64 19.14 -3.91 1.34
C LYS A 64 18.76 -5.10 0.48
N LEU A 65 18.32 -4.81 -0.75
CA LEU A 65 18.15 -5.78 -1.81
C LEU A 65 19.31 -5.63 -2.81
N TYR A 66 20.23 -6.58 -2.79
CA TYR A 66 21.32 -6.65 -3.75
C TYR A 66 20.79 -7.20 -5.07
N LEU A 67 20.83 -6.36 -6.09
CA LEU A 67 20.39 -6.68 -7.43
C LEU A 67 21.57 -7.14 -8.28
N ASN A 68 21.23 -7.84 -9.35
CA ASN A 68 22.18 -8.34 -10.33
C ASN A 68 21.53 -8.33 -11.72
N LYS A 69 22.35 -8.17 -12.76
CA LYS A 69 21.93 -8.39 -14.16
C LYS A 69 22.10 -9.85 -14.60
N ASP A 70 22.77 -10.66 -13.76
CA ASP A 70 22.98 -12.10 -13.92
C ASP A 70 21.68 -12.90 -13.76
N ASN A 71 21.25 -13.51 -14.86
CA ASN A 71 20.02 -14.29 -14.93
C ASN A 71 20.11 -15.68 -14.28
N THR A 72 21.27 -16.05 -13.72
CA THR A 72 21.43 -17.31 -12.96
C THR A 72 20.85 -17.23 -11.55
N LYS A 73 20.56 -16.02 -11.03
CA LYS A 73 19.93 -15.90 -9.71
C LYS A 73 18.46 -16.30 -9.77
N PRO A 74 17.94 -16.97 -8.73
CA PRO A 74 16.62 -17.59 -8.76
C PRO A 74 15.48 -16.59 -8.70
N ASP A 75 15.66 -15.45 -8.03
CA ASP A 75 14.58 -14.49 -7.76
C ASP A 75 14.69 -13.28 -8.68
N VAL A 76 13.54 -12.72 -9.05
CA VAL A 76 13.45 -11.69 -10.08
C VAL A 76 12.54 -10.56 -9.64
N LEU A 77 13.06 -9.33 -9.62
CA LEU A 77 12.29 -8.09 -9.53
C LEU A 77 12.11 -7.52 -10.94
N ASN A 78 10.87 -7.26 -11.33
CA ASN A 78 10.50 -6.68 -12.61
C ASN A 78 9.66 -5.42 -12.37
N PHE A 79 10.12 -4.28 -12.86
CA PHE A 79 9.33 -3.06 -12.93
C PHE A 79 8.51 -3.13 -14.23
N VAL A 80 7.32 -3.73 -14.16
CA VAL A 80 6.51 -4.11 -15.33
C VAL A 80 6.16 -2.90 -16.20
N ASP A 81 5.70 -1.83 -15.56
CA ASP A 81 5.40 -0.55 -16.20
C ASP A 81 5.82 0.61 -15.28
N ASN A 82 5.39 1.83 -15.56
CA ASN A 82 5.74 3.01 -14.78
C ASN A 82 5.05 3.09 -13.40
N LYS A 83 4.21 2.12 -13.04
CA LYS A 83 3.51 2.10 -11.75
C LYS A 83 3.63 0.75 -11.07
N LYS A 84 3.73 -0.34 -11.83
CA LYS A 84 3.59 -1.70 -11.31
C LYS A 84 4.93 -2.40 -11.25
N PHE A 85 5.13 -3.11 -10.16
CA PHE A 85 6.23 -4.05 -10.02
C PHE A 85 5.70 -5.48 -9.82
N GLN A 86 6.58 -6.44 -10.07
CA GLN A 86 6.37 -7.84 -9.80
C GLN A 86 7.67 -8.46 -9.31
N ILE A 87 7.62 -9.16 -8.18
CA ILE A 87 8.71 -9.99 -7.68
C ILE A 87 8.31 -11.46 -7.78
N ASN A 88 9.11 -12.24 -8.50
CA ASN A 88 8.98 -13.68 -8.57
C ASN A 88 10.07 -14.33 -7.71
N ILE A 89 9.67 -15.02 -6.67
CA ILE A 89 10.56 -15.81 -5.80
C ILE A 89 10.51 -17.25 -6.30
N ASN A 90 11.67 -17.82 -6.64
CA ASN A 90 11.78 -19.19 -7.16
C ASN A 90 12.90 -19.96 -6.46
N GLN A 91 12.78 -20.06 -5.15
CA GLN A 91 13.66 -20.83 -4.29
C GLN A 91 13.17 -22.26 -4.17
N LYS A 92 14.07 -23.21 -3.86
CA LYS A 92 13.76 -24.65 -3.73
C LYS A 92 12.52 -24.94 -2.88
N ASN A 93 12.35 -24.20 -1.77
CA ASN A 93 11.24 -24.38 -0.82
C ASN A 93 10.29 -23.18 -0.75
N CYS A 94 10.40 -22.22 -1.68
CA CYS A 94 9.52 -21.05 -1.71
C CYS A 94 9.33 -20.60 -3.16
N LYS A 95 8.11 -20.78 -3.66
CA LYS A 95 7.68 -20.24 -4.95
C LYS A 95 6.57 -19.24 -4.69
N SER A 96 6.81 -17.99 -5.04
CA SER A 96 5.90 -16.91 -4.67
C SER A 96 5.91 -15.77 -5.66
N LEU A 97 4.79 -15.05 -5.72
CA LEU A 97 4.60 -13.94 -6.62
C LEU A 97 4.05 -12.75 -5.85
N ILE A 98 4.90 -11.73 -5.67
CA ILE A 98 4.52 -10.46 -5.05
C ILE A 98 4.27 -9.46 -6.17
N LYS A 99 3.15 -8.74 -6.09
CA LYS A 99 2.77 -7.70 -7.05
C LYS A 99 2.34 -6.46 -6.31
N GLY A 100 2.52 -5.32 -6.93
CA GLY A 100 2.17 -4.06 -6.31
C GLY A 100 2.42 -2.86 -7.20
N THR A 101 2.30 -1.69 -6.59
CA THR A 101 2.73 -0.42 -7.16
C THR A 101 4.01 0.06 -6.50
N TYR A 102 4.75 0.90 -7.21
CA TYR A 102 5.98 1.47 -6.69
C TYR A 102 6.11 2.95 -7.06
N GLU A 103 6.79 3.69 -6.20
CA GLU A 103 7.24 5.05 -6.44
C GLU A 103 8.68 5.13 -5.92
N ILE A 104 9.65 5.45 -6.77
CA ILE A 104 11.04 5.60 -6.33
C ILE A 104 11.48 7.00 -6.68
N LEU A 105 11.84 7.79 -5.68
CA LEU A 105 12.34 9.15 -5.87
C LEU A 105 13.71 9.14 -6.55
N LYS A 106 13.94 10.15 -7.38
CA LYS A 106 15.28 10.52 -7.83
C LYS A 106 16.03 11.07 -6.62
N ASP A 107 17.29 10.69 -6.49
CA ASP A 107 18.19 11.35 -5.55
C ASP A 107 18.49 12.76 -6.05
N ASP A 108 17.93 13.76 -5.38
CA ASP A 108 18.18 15.19 -5.57
C ASP A 108 18.98 15.79 -4.41
N GLY A 109 19.51 14.96 -3.50
CA GLY A 109 20.17 15.38 -2.26
C GLY A 109 19.22 15.84 -1.15
N SER A 110 17.90 15.78 -1.35
CA SER A 110 16.92 16.08 -0.30
C SER A 110 16.89 14.96 0.74
N THR A 111 16.86 15.36 2.02
CA THR A 111 16.66 14.45 3.16
C THR A 111 15.19 14.32 3.56
N THR A 112 14.30 15.10 2.94
CA THR A 112 12.89 15.17 3.31
C THR A 112 12.03 14.36 2.34
N MET A 113 11.28 13.39 2.88
CA MET A 113 10.35 12.57 2.11
C MET A 113 9.01 13.30 1.93
N PRO A 114 8.40 13.26 0.74
CA PRO A 114 7.06 13.82 0.53
C PRO A 114 6.04 13.14 1.43
N MET A 115 5.12 13.92 2.00
CA MET A 115 4.02 13.38 2.79
C MET A 115 3.10 12.53 1.89
N GLY A 116 2.75 11.33 2.32
CA GLY A 116 1.93 10.38 1.53
C GLY A 116 2.69 9.59 0.47
N TYR A 117 4.02 9.72 0.43
CA TYR A 117 4.88 8.87 -0.40
C TYR A 117 4.90 7.44 0.13
N HIS A 118 4.59 6.48 -0.75
CA HIS A 118 4.61 5.05 -0.44
C HIS A 118 5.49 4.35 -1.48
N PRO A 119 6.75 4.01 -1.13
CA PRO A 119 7.69 3.50 -2.11
C PRO A 119 7.25 2.19 -2.76
N PHE A 120 6.65 1.30 -1.98
CA PHE A 120 6.06 0.06 -2.46
C PHE A 120 4.71 -0.19 -1.78
N GLU A 121 3.70 -0.53 -2.56
CA GLU A 121 2.39 -0.94 -2.06
C GLU A 121 2.05 -2.32 -2.64
N ILE A 122 1.96 -3.33 -1.78
CA ILE A 122 1.70 -4.71 -2.20
C ILE A 122 0.19 -4.92 -2.38
N THR A 123 -0.19 -5.45 -3.54
CA THR A 123 -1.59 -5.77 -3.88
C THR A 123 -1.84 -7.28 -3.99
N SER A 124 -0.80 -8.10 -4.07
CA SER A 124 -0.91 -9.55 -4.04
C SER A 124 -1.25 -10.07 -2.64
N LEU A 125 -1.95 -11.21 -2.56
CA LEU A 125 -2.23 -11.91 -1.30
C LEU A 125 -0.94 -12.23 -0.55
N ALA A 126 -1.00 -12.15 0.79
CA ALA A 126 0.13 -12.43 1.67
C ALA A 126 0.72 -13.83 1.44
N GLN A 127 2.05 -13.90 1.33
CA GLN A 127 2.78 -15.11 0.99
C GLN A 127 3.65 -15.54 2.17
N LYS A 128 3.31 -16.65 2.84
CA LYS A 128 3.99 -17.07 4.08
C LYS A 128 5.51 -17.18 3.95
N CYS A 129 6.02 -17.70 2.83
CA CYS A 129 7.46 -17.92 2.66
C CYS A 129 8.26 -16.67 2.26
N ALA A 130 7.58 -15.60 1.82
CA ALA A 130 8.17 -14.32 1.49
C ALA A 130 7.63 -13.20 2.42
N LYS A 131 7.18 -13.57 3.62
CA LYS A 131 6.55 -12.67 4.58
C LYS A 131 7.48 -11.51 4.94
N ASN A 132 8.73 -11.80 5.33
CA ASN A 132 9.70 -10.78 5.72
C ASN A 132 9.98 -9.79 4.57
N LEU A 133 10.09 -10.28 3.33
CA LEU A 133 10.27 -9.41 2.17
C LEU A 133 9.03 -8.54 1.92
N SER A 134 7.84 -9.12 2.07
CA SER A 134 6.58 -8.39 1.89
C SER A 134 6.41 -7.31 2.96
N GLU A 135 6.66 -7.65 4.22
CA GLU A 135 6.64 -6.72 5.35
C GLU A 135 7.68 -5.61 5.19
N PHE A 136 8.89 -5.96 4.74
CA PHE A 136 9.94 -4.99 4.45
C PHE A 136 9.53 -4.00 3.35
N LEU A 137 9.01 -4.48 2.22
CA LEU A 137 8.54 -3.63 1.14
C LEU A 137 7.41 -2.69 1.60
N SER A 138 6.42 -3.22 2.33
CA SER A 138 5.30 -2.41 2.84
C SER A 138 5.67 -1.45 3.98
N GLY A 139 6.73 -1.76 4.73
CA GLY A 139 7.25 -0.91 5.81
C GLY A 139 8.33 0.08 5.37
N ALA A 140 8.76 0.04 4.10
CA ALA A 140 9.75 0.97 3.58
C ALA A 140 9.17 2.39 3.54
N VAL A 141 9.86 3.33 4.20
CA VAL A 141 9.49 4.76 4.20
C VAL A 141 10.37 5.59 3.27
N ASP A 142 11.49 5.02 2.83
CA ASP A 142 12.45 5.63 1.92
C ASP A 142 13.12 4.53 1.10
N VAL A 143 13.35 4.78 -0.19
CA VAL A 143 13.95 3.83 -1.14
C VAL A 143 14.93 4.56 -2.03
N TYR A 144 16.17 4.10 -2.01
CA TYR A 144 17.25 4.55 -2.87
C TYR A 144 17.63 3.47 -3.86
N PHE A 145 17.78 3.84 -5.13
CA PHE A 145 18.20 2.94 -6.20
C PHE A 145 19.57 3.35 -6.74
N ASP A 146 20.58 2.52 -6.50
CA ASP A 146 21.91 2.68 -7.09
C ASP A 146 22.09 1.69 -8.25
N GLU A 147 21.98 2.18 -9.48
CA GLU A 147 22.16 1.34 -10.66
C GLU A 147 23.60 0.81 -10.78
N LYS A 148 24.60 1.61 -10.37
CA LYS A 148 26.02 1.27 -10.51
C LYS A 148 26.42 0.22 -9.50
N ALA A 149 26.03 0.40 -8.25
CA ALA A 149 26.25 -0.58 -7.19
C ALA A 149 25.29 -1.79 -7.31
N GLN A 150 24.24 -1.68 -8.15
CA GLN A 150 23.18 -2.67 -8.32
C GLN A 150 22.51 -3.00 -6.99
N VAL A 151 22.09 -1.97 -6.26
CA VAL A 151 21.45 -2.12 -4.94
C VAL A 151 20.20 -1.27 -4.89
N ILE A 152 19.13 -1.86 -4.37
CA ILE A 152 18.03 -1.10 -3.77
C ILE A 152 18.24 -1.10 -2.27
N GLU A 153 18.41 0.09 -1.71
CA GLU A 153 18.44 0.30 -0.26
C GLU A 153 17.10 0.87 0.17
N MET A 154 16.52 0.32 1.22
CA MET A 154 15.27 0.83 1.77
C MET A 154 15.42 1.07 3.25
N LYS A 155 14.94 2.21 3.72
CA LYS A 155 14.83 2.47 5.16
C LYS A 155 13.47 2.00 5.62
N VAL A 156 13.48 1.12 6.60
CA VAL A 156 12.27 0.67 7.29
C VAL A 156 11.82 1.81 8.20
N GLY A 157 10.55 2.18 8.11
CA GLY A 157 9.96 3.08 9.10
C GLY A 157 9.89 2.40 10.45
N GLU A 158 10.05 3.16 11.53
CA GLU A 158 9.57 2.67 12.81
C GLU A 158 8.07 2.39 12.67
N ASN A 159 7.61 1.22 13.15
CA ASN A 159 6.17 0.98 13.23
C ASN A 159 5.57 2.17 13.98
N PRO A 160 4.61 2.92 13.40
CA PRO A 160 3.94 3.94 14.17
C PRO A 160 3.38 3.25 15.42
N PRO A 161 3.55 3.84 16.62
CA PRO A 161 2.93 3.29 17.81
C PRO A 161 1.46 3.05 17.50
N SER A 162 0.96 1.86 17.86
CA SER A 162 -0.46 1.55 17.74
C SER A 162 -1.23 2.73 18.28
N ILE A 163 -2.04 3.36 17.43
CA ILE A 163 -2.93 4.44 17.87
C ILE A 163 -4.00 3.75 18.71
N THR A 164 -3.72 3.55 19.99
CA THR A 164 -4.75 3.27 20.97
C THR A 164 -5.60 4.53 21.06
N VAL A 165 -6.69 4.55 20.32
CA VAL A 165 -7.78 5.50 20.57
C VAL A 165 -8.30 5.16 21.96
N PRO A 166 -8.12 6.03 22.97
CA PRO A 166 -8.68 5.75 24.28
C PRO A 166 -10.21 5.85 24.18
N GLY A 167 -10.92 4.74 24.41
CA GLY A 167 -12.36 4.75 24.63
C GLY A 167 -13.26 4.12 23.56
N TYR A 168 -12.84 3.05 22.88
CA TYR A 168 -13.76 2.09 22.25
C TYR A 168 -13.59 0.69 22.84
#